data_AF-A0A0N0KG96-F1
#
_entry.id   AF-A0A0N0KG96-F1
#
_cell.length_a   1.000
_cell.length_b   1.000
_cell.length_c   1.000
_cell.angle_alpha   90.00
_cell.angle_beta   90.00
_cell.angle_gamma   90.00
#
_symmetry.space_group_name_H-M   'P 1'
#
loop_
_entity.id
_entity.type
_entity.pdbx_description
1 polymer ?
#
loop_
_entity_poly.entity_id
_entity_poly.type
_entity_poly.pdbx_seq_one_letter_code
_entity_poly.pdbx_strand_id
1 'polypeptide(L)'
;MAVPTFDVSIAAHYVPKRIPYLAEVLKAVVEWDRPSVTVTLVTNDIAIADEPLIVEAQAALEKRGFKVRFDVAHGMAHPWHLTWWHKAHLREWFERKGTTEDLFMYIEDDIVVDADNVAYFTRELPKTKAVGCLPGFLRFEKRADGVIMSPDYLGYQIVQPQETKTIDGQVYVAPTFSYWAGFILDRELCAEYFASPWSDLEKADTMPQSYKHSCRVQSAWALTYWNVPEGLHSRYVVPVDANLDPLRCALVWHSADNYSISNQYSFGTVRMADIFRKGGITATVDQLLWKASAFRRRIGDKIEREKAKRLKASRKAV
;
A
#
# COMPACT_ATOMS: atom_id res chain seq x y z
N MET A 1 -3.67 -16.21 29.47
CA MET A 1 -3.19 -16.34 28.08
C MET A 1 -2.45 -15.05 27.73
N ALA A 2 -1.39 -15.10 26.91
CA ALA A 2 -0.72 -13.88 26.47
C ALA A 2 -1.68 -13.04 25.62
N VAL A 3 -1.64 -11.72 25.77
CA VAL A 3 -2.48 -10.79 24.99
C VAL A 3 -1.84 -10.62 23.60
N PRO A 4 -2.57 -10.85 22.49
CA PRO A 4 -2.04 -10.64 21.16
C PRO A 4 -1.60 -9.19 20.94
N THR A 5 -0.48 -9.00 20.25
CA THR A 5 0.07 -7.67 19.95
C THR A 5 -0.03 -7.33 18.47
N PHE A 6 -0.29 -6.07 18.15
CA PHE A 6 -0.17 -5.55 16.79
C PHE A 6 0.85 -4.40 16.75
N ASP A 7 2.03 -4.66 16.19
CA ASP A 7 3.07 -3.65 16.03
C ASP A 7 2.99 -3.04 14.61
N VAL A 8 3.03 -1.71 14.53
CA VAL A 8 2.93 -0.96 13.27
C VAL A 8 4.15 -0.07 13.13
N SER A 9 4.86 -0.20 12.02
CA SER A 9 5.96 0.69 11.66
C SER A 9 5.52 1.57 10.50
N ILE A 10 5.51 2.88 10.71
CA ILE A 10 5.10 3.88 9.71
C ILE A 10 6.33 4.65 9.25
N ALA A 11 6.67 4.60 7.97
CA ALA A 11 7.72 5.43 7.40
C ALA A 11 7.18 6.84 7.13
N ALA A 12 7.67 7.83 7.88
CA ALA A 12 7.23 9.21 7.86
C ALA A 12 8.40 10.17 7.65
N HIS A 13 8.71 10.49 6.40
CA HIS A 13 9.69 11.53 6.10
C HIS A 13 9.12 12.88 6.53
N TYR A 14 9.76 13.53 7.49
CA TYR A 14 9.30 14.80 8.02
C TYR A 14 9.34 15.89 6.94
N VAL A 15 8.14 16.23 6.47
CA VAL A 15 7.85 17.36 5.60
C VAL A 15 6.59 17.98 6.17
N PRO A 16 6.58 19.25 6.60
CA PRO A 16 5.41 19.86 7.24
C PRO A 16 4.10 19.70 6.46
N LYS A 17 4.20 19.72 5.12
CA LYS A 17 3.05 19.52 4.22
C LYS A 17 2.43 18.11 4.25
N ARG A 18 3.15 17.11 4.77
CA ARG A 18 2.68 15.72 4.87
C ARG A 18 2.07 15.39 6.23
N ILE A 19 2.26 16.25 7.24
CA ILE A 19 1.72 16.06 8.59
C ILE A 19 0.20 15.82 8.62
N PRO A 20 -0.63 16.52 7.82
CA PRO A 20 -2.07 16.23 7.79
C PRO A 20 -2.39 14.80 7.33
N TYR A 21 -1.60 14.23 6.41
CA TYR A 21 -1.80 12.85 5.95
C TYR A 21 -1.44 11.85 7.04
N LEU A 22 -0.29 12.04 7.71
CA LEU A 22 0.11 11.19 8.82
C LEU A 22 -0.90 11.25 9.97
N ALA A 23 -1.47 12.41 10.25
CA ALA A 23 -2.52 12.57 11.26
C ALA A 23 -3.78 11.74 10.90
N GLU A 24 -4.20 11.71 9.64
CA GLU A 24 -5.31 10.85 9.18
C GLU A 24 -4.97 9.35 9.32
N VAL A 25 -3.72 8.95 9.03
CA VAL A 25 -3.26 7.57 9.28
C VAL A 25 -3.37 7.21 10.75
N LEU A 26 -2.84 8.04 11.64
CA LEU A 26 -2.87 7.79 13.09
C LEU A 26 -4.30 7.79 13.66
N LYS A 27 -5.16 8.69 13.16
CA LYS A 27 -6.58 8.71 13.51
C LYS A 27 -7.28 7.41 13.16
N ALA A 28 -6.99 6.81 12.00
CA ALA A 28 -7.54 5.50 11.66
C ALA A 28 -7.04 4.38 12.60
N VAL A 29 -5.79 4.46 13.07
CA VAL A 29 -5.23 3.51 14.05
C VAL A 29 -5.97 3.57 15.39
N VAL A 30 -6.38 4.77 15.85
CA VAL A 30 -7.16 4.95 17.10
C VAL A 30 -8.43 4.11 17.11
N GLU A 31 -9.07 3.95 15.95
CA GLU A 31 -10.35 3.26 15.79
C GLU A 31 -10.21 1.72 15.75
N TRP A 32 -8.99 1.19 15.71
CA TRP A 32 -8.81 -0.26 15.66
C TRP A 32 -9.30 -0.96 16.92
N ASP A 33 -10.03 -2.05 16.72
CA ASP A 33 -10.44 -2.97 17.77
C ASP A 33 -9.32 -3.97 18.06
N ARG A 34 -8.30 -3.51 18.79
CA ARG A 34 -7.13 -4.32 19.17
C ARG A 34 -6.79 -4.11 20.64
N PRO A 35 -6.43 -5.20 21.36
CA PRO A 35 -6.13 -5.10 22.78
C PRO A 35 -4.77 -4.46 23.07
N SER A 36 -3.81 -4.56 22.14
CA SER A 36 -2.47 -3.99 22.31
C SER A 36 -1.90 -3.59 20.95
N VAL A 37 -1.64 -2.29 20.78
CA VAL A 37 -1.02 -1.72 19.58
C VAL A 37 0.22 -0.92 19.97
N THR A 38 1.31 -1.12 19.22
CA THR A 38 2.49 -0.26 19.29
C THR A 38 2.72 0.38 17.93
N VAL A 39 2.59 1.70 17.85
CA VAL A 39 2.92 2.49 16.66
C VAL A 39 4.34 3.01 16.78
N THR A 40 5.18 2.74 15.79
CA THR A 40 6.52 3.31 15.67
C THR A 40 6.60 4.17 14.43
N LEU A 41 6.76 5.48 14.63
CA LEU A 41 6.99 6.46 13.59
C LEU A 41 8.48 6.52 13.27
N VAL A 42 8.86 5.99 12.12
CA VAL A 42 10.22 6.07 11.60
C VAL A 42 10.35 7.36 10.81
N THR A 43 11.25 8.24 11.23
CA THR A 43 11.40 9.57 10.64
C THR A 43 12.87 9.95 10.41
N ASN A 44 13.11 10.96 9.58
CA ASN A 44 14.45 11.56 9.42
C ASN A 44 14.71 12.70 10.40
N ASP A 45 13.69 13.17 11.12
CA ASP A 45 13.80 14.32 12.03
C ASP A 45 12.79 14.20 13.18
N ILE A 46 13.28 14.28 14.42
CA ILE A 46 12.45 14.14 15.63
C ILE A 46 11.45 15.29 15.81
N ALA A 47 11.65 16.43 15.12
CA ALA A 47 10.73 17.56 15.19
C ALA A 47 9.28 17.20 14.79
N ILE A 48 9.08 16.10 14.06
CA ILE A 48 7.74 15.55 13.78
C ILE A 48 6.93 15.25 15.06
N ALA A 49 7.60 14.93 16.18
CA ALA A 49 6.95 14.64 17.45
C ALA A 49 6.33 15.88 18.11
N ASP A 50 6.81 17.08 17.75
CA ASP A 50 6.33 18.35 18.28
C ASP A 50 5.22 18.99 17.42
N GLU A 51 4.88 18.37 16.27
CA GLU A 51 3.84 18.87 15.38
C GLU A 51 2.45 18.75 16.05
N PRO A 52 1.63 19.83 16.10
CA PRO A 52 0.40 19.84 16.89
C PRO A 52 -0.58 18.70 16.56
N LEU A 53 -0.73 18.36 15.28
CA LEU A 53 -1.62 17.28 14.84
C LEU A 53 -1.09 15.89 15.25
N ILE A 54 0.24 15.73 15.35
CA ILE A 54 0.87 14.48 15.79
C ILE A 54 0.76 14.33 17.30
N VAL A 55 0.94 15.42 18.06
CA VAL A 55 0.72 15.44 19.51
C VAL A 55 -0.72 15.08 19.85
N GLU A 56 -1.70 15.65 19.14
CA GLU A 56 -3.12 15.32 19.31
C GLU A 56 -3.41 13.84 19.01
N ALA A 57 -2.91 13.33 17.89
CA ALA A 57 -3.09 11.94 17.50
C ALA A 57 -2.42 10.96 18.48
N GLN A 58 -1.22 11.29 18.97
CA GLN A 58 -0.53 10.52 20.00
C GLN A 58 -1.35 10.45 21.28
N ALA A 59 -1.87 11.58 21.77
CA ALA A 59 -2.70 11.59 22.97
C ALA A 59 -3.97 10.73 22.81
N ALA A 60 -4.57 10.72 21.61
CA ALA A 60 -5.72 9.86 21.31
C ALA A 60 -5.36 8.37 21.33
N LEU A 61 -4.21 7.99 20.78
CA LEU A 61 -3.69 6.61 20.82
C LEU A 61 -3.38 6.17 22.25
N GLU A 62 -2.71 7.01 23.04
CA GLU A 62 -2.38 6.71 24.44
C GLU A 62 -3.63 6.57 25.32
N LYS A 63 -4.68 7.36 25.05
CA LYS A 63 -5.98 7.22 25.71
C LYS A 63 -6.64 5.85 25.44
N ARG A 64 -6.36 5.21 24.30
CA ARG A 64 -6.77 3.83 24.00
C ARG A 64 -5.88 2.78 24.69
N GLY A 65 -4.82 3.20 25.36
CA GLY A 65 -3.79 2.31 25.91
C GLY A 65 -2.77 1.84 24.87
N PHE A 66 -2.74 2.44 23.68
CA PHE A 66 -1.75 2.13 22.65
C PHE A 66 -0.44 2.86 22.95
N LYS A 67 0.67 2.31 22.44
CA LYS A 67 2.00 2.88 22.62
C LYS A 67 2.42 3.59 21.35
N VAL A 68 3.00 4.78 21.48
CA VAL A 68 3.61 5.51 20.37
C VAL A 68 5.09 5.65 20.62
N ARG A 69 5.90 5.43 19.58
CA ARG A 69 7.35 5.55 19.59
C ARG A 69 7.79 6.36 18.38
N PHE A 70 8.87 7.10 18.56
CA PHE A 70 9.57 7.77 17.47
C PHE A 70 10.94 7.13 17.33
N ASP A 71 11.30 6.81 16.10
CA ASP A 71 12.61 6.29 15.75
C ASP A 71 13.20 7.16 14.64
N VAL A 72 14.36 7.74 14.91
CA VAL A 72 15.02 8.67 13.99
C VAL A 72 16.08 7.90 13.20
N ALA A 73 15.83 7.75 11.91
CA ALA A 73 16.79 7.14 11.01
C ALA A 73 17.99 8.08 10.80
N HIS A 74 19.18 7.55 11.01
CA HIS A 74 20.45 8.27 10.86
C HIS A 74 21.33 7.59 9.81
N GLY A 75 22.29 8.35 9.24
CA GLY A 75 23.32 7.79 8.35
C GLY A 75 22.81 7.18 7.05
N MET A 76 21.61 7.55 6.61
CA MET A 76 21.04 7.03 5.35
C MET A 76 21.81 7.57 4.13
N ALA A 77 22.28 6.66 3.26
CA ALA A 77 22.91 7.03 2.00
C ALA A 77 21.94 7.74 1.03
N HIS A 78 20.65 7.43 1.11
CA HIS A 78 19.60 8.06 0.31
C HIS A 78 18.30 8.18 1.12
N PRO A 79 17.51 9.26 0.99
CA PRO A 79 16.25 9.43 1.73
C PRO A 79 15.23 8.30 1.58
N TRP A 80 15.26 7.58 0.45
CA TRP A 80 14.37 6.44 0.20
C TRP A 80 14.70 5.22 1.05
N HIS A 81 15.90 5.13 1.64
CA HIS A 81 16.25 4.05 2.56
C HIS A 81 15.47 4.12 3.88
N LEU A 82 14.83 5.26 4.20
CA LEU A 82 13.92 5.38 5.33
C LEU A 82 12.83 4.30 5.30
N THR A 83 12.33 3.99 4.10
CA THR A 83 11.29 2.97 3.90
C THR A 83 11.76 1.54 4.16
N TRP A 84 13.06 1.30 4.37
CA TRP A 84 13.61 0.00 4.76
C TRP A 84 13.90 -0.11 6.27
N TRP A 85 13.78 0.99 7.01
CA TRP A 85 14.19 1.02 8.41
C TRP A 85 13.32 0.14 9.31
N HIS A 86 12.05 -0.06 8.94
CA HIS A 86 11.12 -0.95 9.64
C HIS A 86 11.59 -2.41 9.71
N LYS A 87 12.54 -2.84 8.87
CA LYS A 87 13.07 -4.21 8.94
C LYS A 87 13.78 -4.46 10.27
N ALA A 88 14.40 -3.45 10.90
CA ALA A 88 14.95 -3.58 12.25
C ALA A 88 13.84 -3.87 13.27
N HIS A 89 12.78 -3.06 13.27
CA HIS A 89 11.60 -3.26 14.12
C HIS A 89 10.91 -4.60 13.89
N LEU A 90 10.82 -5.05 12.63
CA LEU A 90 10.26 -6.36 12.30
C LEU A 90 11.09 -7.50 12.90
N ARG A 91 12.44 -7.40 12.86
CA ARG A 91 13.33 -8.41 13.48
C ARG A 91 13.16 -8.42 15.00
N GLU A 92 13.20 -7.26 15.65
CA GLU A 92 12.97 -7.15 17.09
C GLU A 92 11.59 -7.65 17.51
N TRP A 93 10.55 -7.37 16.72
CA TRP A 93 9.22 -7.91 16.91
C TRP A 93 9.18 -9.43 16.80
N PHE A 94 9.82 -9.99 15.78
CA PHE A 94 9.86 -11.42 15.54
C PHE A 94 10.68 -12.19 16.60
N GLU A 95 11.75 -11.61 17.13
CA GLU A 95 12.60 -12.22 18.17
C GLU A 95 11.96 -12.25 19.56
N ARG A 96 11.03 -11.33 19.85
CA ARG A 96 10.25 -11.34 21.10
C ARG A 96 9.41 -12.63 21.20
N LYS A 97 9.08 -13.06 22.43
CA LYS A 97 8.05 -14.09 22.62
C LYS A 97 6.69 -13.53 22.20
N GLY A 98 5.90 -14.33 21.50
CA GLY A 98 4.61 -13.90 20.96
C GLY A 98 3.61 -15.04 20.79
N THR A 99 2.45 -14.72 20.22
CA THR A 99 1.35 -15.63 19.92
C THR A 99 1.14 -15.77 18.41
N THR A 100 0.37 -16.77 17.98
CA THR A 100 -0.03 -16.92 16.57
C THR A 100 -0.98 -15.83 16.08
N GLU A 101 -1.56 -15.04 17.00
CA GLU A 101 -2.45 -13.92 16.69
C GLU A 101 -1.70 -12.58 16.61
N ASP A 102 -0.39 -12.56 16.91
CA ASP A 102 0.40 -11.35 16.80
C ASP A 102 0.59 -10.97 15.33
N LEU A 103 0.47 -9.68 15.05
CA LEU A 103 0.65 -9.11 13.73
C LEU A 103 1.71 -8.01 13.74
N PHE A 104 2.40 -7.88 12.61
CA PHE A 104 3.23 -6.73 12.29
C PHE A 104 2.72 -6.08 11.01
N MET A 105 2.63 -4.76 10.98
CA MET A 105 2.32 -4.00 9.77
C MET A 105 3.39 -2.97 9.46
N TYR A 106 3.70 -2.85 8.18
CA TYR A 106 4.41 -1.70 7.62
C TYR A 106 3.48 -0.91 6.72
N ILE A 107 3.50 0.42 6.83
CA ILE A 107 2.80 1.36 5.94
C ILE A 107 3.62 2.65 5.75
N GLU A 108 3.32 3.41 4.69
CA GLU A 108 3.79 4.79 4.52
C GLU A 108 2.85 5.81 5.20
N ASP A 109 3.31 7.04 5.40
CA ASP A 109 2.64 8.13 6.13
C ASP A 109 1.39 8.73 5.47
N ASP A 110 0.98 8.21 4.30
CA ASP A 110 -0.24 8.60 3.61
C ASP A 110 -1.14 7.40 3.26
N ILE A 111 -0.94 6.26 3.93
CA ILE A 111 -1.75 5.04 3.73
C ILE A 111 -2.65 4.81 4.95
N VAL A 112 -3.93 5.09 4.78
CA VAL A 112 -4.94 4.94 5.83
C VAL A 112 -5.52 3.53 5.79
N VAL A 113 -5.27 2.77 6.87
CA VAL A 113 -5.82 1.44 7.14
C VAL A 113 -6.78 1.56 8.32
N ASP A 114 -8.08 1.38 8.07
CA ASP A 114 -9.11 1.51 9.10
C ASP A 114 -9.41 0.19 9.85
N ALA A 115 -10.36 0.24 10.78
CA ALA A 115 -10.76 -0.92 11.57
C ALA A 115 -11.35 -2.05 10.69
N ASP A 116 -12.09 -1.71 9.63
CA ASP A 116 -12.68 -2.70 8.71
C ASP A 116 -11.59 -3.41 7.90
N ASN A 117 -10.54 -2.69 7.49
CA ASN A 117 -9.37 -3.28 6.84
C ASN A 117 -8.66 -4.28 7.75
N VAL A 118 -8.44 -3.92 9.02
CA VAL A 118 -7.79 -4.81 10.01
C VAL A 118 -8.66 -6.03 10.31
N ALA A 119 -9.97 -5.85 10.48
CA ALA A 119 -10.91 -6.93 10.70
C ALA A 119 -10.97 -7.89 9.50
N TYR A 120 -10.97 -7.35 8.28
CA TYR A 120 -10.87 -8.14 7.05
C TYR A 120 -9.58 -8.96 7.01
N PHE A 121 -8.41 -8.34 7.20
CA PHE A 121 -7.16 -9.06 7.12
C PHE A 121 -7.11 -10.22 8.12
N THR A 122 -7.52 -9.98 9.37
CA THR A 122 -7.51 -10.99 10.44
C THR A 122 -8.43 -12.16 10.14
N ARG A 123 -9.65 -11.87 9.65
CA ARG A 123 -10.64 -12.89 9.32
C ARG A 123 -10.24 -13.74 8.13
N GLU A 124 -9.64 -13.11 7.11
CA GLU A 124 -9.32 -13.78 5.84
C GLU A 124 -7.94 -14.43 5.81
N LEU A 125 -7.01 -14.02 6.68
CA LEU A 125 -5.64 -14.52 6.69
C LEU A 125 -5.58 -16.05 6.82
N PRO A 126 -6.23 -16.71 7.81
CA PRO A 126 -6.15 -18.17 7.93
C PRO A 126 -6.67 -18.91 6.68
N LYS A 127 -7.75 -18.38 6.08
CA LYS A 127 -8.43 -18.99 4.93
C LYS A 127 -7.62 -18.88 3.65
N THR A 128 -7.12 -17.67 3.37
CA THR A 128 -6.30 -17.40 2.18
C THR A 128 -4.94 -18.10 2.27
N LYS A 129 -4.32 -18.11 3.45
CA LYS A 129 -3.05 -18.79 3.73
C LYS A 129 -3.14 -20.31 3.51
N ALA A 130 -4.28 -20.94 3.84
CA ALA A 130 -4.50 -22.37 3.62
C ALA A 130 -4.42 -22.79 2.13
N VAL A 131 -4.61 -21.85 1.19
CA VAL A 131 -4.45 -22.08 -0.25
C VAL A 131 -3.22 -21.38 -0.84
N GLY A 132 -2.27 -21.01 0.02
CA GLY A 132 -1.02 -20.33 -0.35
C GLY A 132 -1.17 -18.86 -0.72
N CYS A 133 -2.36 -18.27 -0.62
CA CYS A 133 -2.62 -16.86 -0.90
C CYS A 133 -2.52 -16.00 0.37
N LEU A 134 -2.58 -14.67 0.23
CA LEU A 134 -2.63 -13.71 1.34
C LEU A 134 -3.74 -12.68 1.09
N PRO A 135 -4.40 -12.14 2.13
CA PRO A 135 -5.36 -11.06 1.95
C PRO A 135 -4.62 -9.82 1.45
N GLY A 136 -4.99 -9.34 0.27
CA GLY A 136 -4.45 -8.13 -0.34
C GLY A 136 -5.30 -6.90 -0.09
N PHE A 137 -4.73 -5.74 -0.43
CA PHE A 137 -5.44 -4.47 -0.48
C PHE A 137 -5.23 -3.78 -1.83
N LEU A 138 -6.19 -2.96 -2.24
CA LEU A 138 -6.03 -2.01 -3.34
C LEU A 138 -6.05 -0.60 -2.77
N ARG A 139 -5.10 0.24 -3.23
CA ARG A 139 -5.16 1.66 -2.91
C ARG A 139 -6.25 2.33 -3.71
N PHE A 140 -6.90 3.30 -3.08
CA PHE A 140 -7.75 4.25 -3.76
C PHE A 140 -7.42 5.68 -3.34
N GLU A 141 -7.78 6.62 -4.21
CA GLU A 141 -7.79 8.05 -3.93
C GLU A 141 -9.17 8.63 -4.17
N LYS A 142 -9.47 9.76 -3.55
CA LYS A 142 -10.75 10.45 -3.69
C LYS A 142 -10.59 11.68 -4.58
N ARG A 143 -11.41 11.77 -5.61
CA ARG A 143 -11.58 13.02 -6.37
C ARG A 143 -12.46 14.00 -5.61
N ALA A 144 -12.42 15.27 -6.00
CA ALA A 144 -13.25 16.33 -5.42
C ALA A 144 -14.77 16.07 -5.56
N ASP A 145 -15.18 15.27 -6.55
CA ASP A 145 -16.57 14.82 -6.76
C ASP A 145 -16.94 13.56 -5.93
N GLY A 146 -16.04 13.09 -5.06
CA GLY A 146 -16.22 11.90 -4.22
C GLY A 146 -15.97 10.57 -4.95
N VAL A 147 -15.66 10.60 -6.25
CA VAL A 147 -15.37 9.37 -7.00
C VAL A 147 -14.04 8.79 -6.54
N ILE A 148 -14.05 7.49 -6.21
CA ILE A 148 -12.85 6.74 -5.85
C ILE A 148 -12.13 6.20 -7.08
N MET A 149 -10.85 6.53 -7.19
CA MET A 149 -10.01 6.18 -8.33
C MET A 149 -8.86 5.30 -7.86
N SER A 150 -8.41 4.40 -8.73
CA SER A 150 -7.17 3.66 -8.51
C SER A 150 -5.96 4.50 -8.88
N PRO A 151 -5.00 4.73 -7.96
CA PRO A 151 -3.74 5.37 -8.29
C PRO A 151 -2.80 4.41 -9.05
N ASP A 152 -3.03 3.10 -8.99
CA ASP A 152 -2.07 2.10 -9.48
C ASP A 152 -2.39 1.58 -10.89
N TYR A 153 -3.66 1.58 -11.28
CA TYR A 153 -4.09 0.99 -12.54
C TYR A 153 -4.01 1.95 -13.73
N LEU A 154 -3.23 1.53 -14.74
CA LEU A 154 -3.11 2.17 -16.05
C LEU A 154 -4.05 1.51 -17.07
N GLY A 155 -5.29 1.24 -16.68
CA GLY A 155 -6.31 0.55 -17.49
C GLY A 155 -6.98 -0.57 -16.72
N TYR A 156 -7.86 -1.31 -17.38
CA TYR A 156 -8.59 -2.41 -16.75
C TYR A 156 -7.77 -3.70 -16.77
N GLN A 157 -7.94 -4.54 -15.76
CA GLN A 157 -7.52 -5.94 -15.74
C GLN A 157 -8.68 -6.81 -16.24
N ILE A 158 -8.47 -7.48 -17.37
CA ILE A 158 -9.39 -8.50 -17.85
C ILE A 158 -9.09 -9.79 -17.09
N VAL A 159 -9.92 -10.08 -16.08
CA VAL A 159 -9.71 -11.19 -15.15
C VAL A 159 -9.89 -12.52 -15.87
N GLN A 160 -8.84 -13.33 -15.84
CA GLN A 160 -8.87 -14.69 -16.35
C GLN A 160 -9.27 -15.68 -15.25
N PRO A 161 -9.90 -16.83 -15.59
CA PRO A 161 -10.29 -17.83 -14.58
C PRO A 161 -9.15 -18.26 -13.66
N GLN A 162 -7.93 -18.44 -14.20
CA GLN A 162 -6.76 -18.83 -13.42
C GLN A 162 -6.27 -17.75 -12.43
N GLU A 163 -6.67 -16.49 -12.62
CA GLU A 163 -6.32 -15.36 -11.74
C GLU A 163 -7.28 -15.24 -10.55
N THR A 164 -8.24 -16.16 -10.43
CA THR A 164 -9.26 -16.16 -9.38
C THR A 164 -9.12 -17.36 -8.45
N LYS A 165 -9.56 -17.17 -7.21
CA LYS A 165 -9.73 -18.25 -6.23
C LYS A 165 -11.09 -18.11 -5.55
N THR A 166 -11.78 -19.23 -5.34
CA THR A 166 -12.98 -19.26 -4.51
C THR A 166 -12.63 -19.91 -3.18
N ILE A 167 -12.81 -19.17 -2.09
CA ILE A 167 -12.48 -19.60 -0.73
C ILE A 167 -13.73 -19.36 0.12
N ASP A 168 -14.27 -20.41 0.75
CA ASP A 168 -15.51 -20.37 1.52
C ASP A 168 -16.69 -19.68 0.79
N GLY A 169 -16.78 -19.88 -0.54
CA GLY A 169 -17.83 -19.28 -1.38
C GLY A 169 -17.59 -17.82 -1.79
N GLN A 170 -16.57 -17.15 -1.25
CA GLN A 170 -16.16 -15.82 -1.67
C GLN A 170 -15.15 -15.91 -2.83
N VAL A 171 -15.36 -15.12 -3.88
CA VAL A 171 -14.43 -15.01 -5.01
C VAL A 171 -13.36 -13.96 -4.70
N TYR A 172 -12.11 -14.30 -4.96
CA TYR A 172 -10.96 -13.41 -4.87
C TYR A 172 -10.27 -13.32 -6.22
N VAL A 173 -9.71 -12.16 -6.52
CA VAL A 173 -8.90 -11.88 -7.73
C VAL A 173 -7.48 -11.56 -7.29
N ALA A 174 -6.48 -12.11 -7.97
CA ALA A 174 -5.09 -11.66 -7.84
C ALA A 174 -4.87 -10.39 -8.67
N PRO A 175 -4.62 -9.23 -8.04
CA PRO A 175 -4.42 -7.99 -8.77
C PRO A 175 -3.08 -8.01 -9.54
N THR A 176 -3.12 -7.65 -10.82
CA THR A 176 -1.88 -7.43 -11.63
C THR A 176 -0.96 -6.38 -11.03
N PHE A 177 -1.52 -5.42 -10.30
CA PHE A 177 -0.79 -4.47 -9.47
C PHE A 177 -1.24 -4.59 -8.02
N SER A 178 -0.48 -5.36 -7.22
CA SER A 178 -0.79 -5.65 -5.82
C SER A 178 -0.08 -4.72 -4.82
N TYR A 179 0.63 -3.70 -5.31
CA TYR A 179 1.32 -2.75 -4.45
C TYR A 179 0.31 -1.81 -3.77
N TRP A 180 0.38 -1.73 -2.44
CA TRP A 180 -0.43 -0.78 -1.67
C TRP A 180 0.38 0.06 -0.68
N ALA A 181 1.70 0.11 -0.85
CA ALA A 181 2.62 0.82 0.04
C ALA A 181 2.54 0.35 1.51
N GLY A 182 2.29 -0.95 1.70
CA GLY A 182 2.31 -1.60 2.99
C GLY A 182 2.27 -3.12 2.91
N PHE A 183 2.38 -3.77 4.05
CA PHE A 183 2.11 -5.21 4.21
C PHE A 183 1.75 -5.51 5.66
N ILE A 184 1.06 -6.64 5.88
CA ILE A 184 0.79 -7.20 7.21
C ILE A 184 1.30 -8.65 7.23
N LEU A 185 1.98 -9.05 8.30
CA LEU A 185 2.50 -10.39 8.50
C LEU A 185 2.11 -10.92 9.89
N ASP A 186 1.71 -12.19 9.96
CA ASP A 186 1.77 -12.95 11.21
C ASP A 186 3.21 -13.46 11.43
N ARG A 187 3.44 -14.17 12.54
CA ARG A 187 4.79 -14.69 12.85
C ARG A 187 5.28 -15.74 11.85
N GLU A 188 4.41 -16.57 11.30
CA GLU A 188 4.80 -17.61 10.33
C GLU A 188 5.21 -16.97 9.00
N LEU A 189 4.42 -16.01 8.52
CA LEU A 189 4.72 -15.24 7.32
C LEU A 189 5.96 -14.36 7.52
N CYS A 190 6.22 -13.88 8.73
CA CYS A 190 7.45 -13.17 9.04
C CYS A 190 8.68 -14.08 8.90
N ALA A 191 8.60 -15.33 9.38
CA ALA A 191 9.67 -16.31 9.21
C ALA A 191 9.91 -16.60 7.72
N GLU A 192 8.83 -16.79 6.95
CA GLU A 192 8.93 -16.96 5.49
C GLU A 192 9.53 -15.73 4.80
N TYR A 193 9.12 -14.53 5.23
CA TYR A 193 9.60 -13.28 4.68
C TYR A 193 11.11 -13.12 4.88
N PHE A 194 11.63 -13.42 6.07
CA PHE A 194 13.07 -13.40 6.34
C PHE A 194 13.87 -14.44 5.56
N ALA A 195 13.25 -15.54 5.14
CA ALA A 195 13.86 -16.52 4.25
C ALA A 195 13.81 -16.08 2.76
N SER A 196 12.97 -15.10 2.42
CA SER A 196 12.81 -14.58 1.06
C SER A 196 13.87 -13.52 0.71
N PRO A 197 14.20 -13.33 -0.59
CA PRO A 197 15.09 -12.26 -1.05
C PRO A 197 14.53 -10.86 -0.77
N TRP A 198 13.22 -10.73 -0.58
CA TRP A 198 12.55 -9.45 -0.37
C TRP A 198 12.80 -8.83 1.01
N SER A 199 13.41 -9.56 1.94
CA SER A 199 13.81 -9.07 3.27
C SER A 199 15.17 -8.38 3.33
N ASP A 200 15.87 -8.36 2.20
CA ASP A 200 17.21 -7.84 2.05
C ASP A 200 17.24 -6.88 0.85
N LEU A 201 17.77 -5.67 1.06
CA LEU A 201 17.76 -4.61 0.06
C LEU A 201 18.55 -5.00 -1.20
N GLU A 202 19.73 -5.60 -1.02
CA GLU A 202 20.61 -5.95 -2.12
C GLU A 202 20.04 -7.13 -2.91
N LYS A 203 19.53 -8.16 -2.22
CA LYS A 203 18.90 -9.31 -2.89
C LYS A 203 17.62 -8.91 -3.59
N ALA A 204 16.78 -8.09 -2.96
CA ALA A 204 15.54 -7.61 -3.58
C ALA A 204 15.86 -6.91 -4.91
N ASP A 205 16.88 -6.05 -4.97
CA ASP A 205 17.21 -5.30 -6.19
C ASP A 205 17.62 -6.21 -7.37
N THR A 206 18.13 -7.42 -7.09
CA THR A 206 18.49 -8.40 -8.13
C THR A 206 17.31 -9.18 -8.71
N MET A 207 16.12 -9.08 -8.10
CA MET A 207 14.96 -9.86 -8.53
C MET A 207 14.36 -9.31 -9.83
N PRO A 208 13.85 -10.15 -10.75
CA PRO A 208 13.26 -9.68 -12.00
C PRO A 208 12.12 -8.67 -11.82
N GLN A 209 11.32 -8.83 -10.75
CA GLN A 209 10.21 -7.94 -10.44
C GLN A 209 10.69 -6.54 -10.01
N SER A 210 11.93 -6.40 -9.55
CA SER A 210 12.55 -5.12 -9.16
C SER A 210 12.89 -4.22 -10.34
N TYR A 211 12.90 -4.74 -11.57
CA TYR A 211 13.26 -3.95 -12.74
C TYR A 211 12.39 -2.70 -12.88
N LYS A 212 13.04 -1.52 -12.89
CA LYS A 212 12.42 -0.18 -12.93
C LYS A 212 11.61 0.24 -11.70
N HIS A 213 11.68 -0.50 -10.61
CA HIS A 213 11.10 -0.10 -9.32
C HIS A 213 12.20 0.42 -8.41
N SER A 214 11.93 1.52 -7.71
CA SER A 214 12.87 2.06 -6.72
C SER A 214 12.88 1.19 -5.46
N CYS A 215 13.96 1.26 -4.69
CA CYS A 215 14.05 0.62 -3.38
C CYS A 215 12.86 0.99 -2.47
N ARG A 216 12.31 2.21 -2.58
CA ARG A 216 11.11 2.63 -1.86
C ARG A 216 9.93 1.68 -2.08
N VAL A 217 9.62 1.39 -3.35
CA VAL A 217 8.51 0.50 -3.71
C VAL A 217 8.79 -0.93 -3.26
N GLN A 218 10.04 -1.39 -3.45
CA GLN A 218 10.48 -2.74 -3.08
C GLN A 218 10.33 -3.02 -1.57
N SER A 219 10.54 -2.01 -0.71
CA SER A 219 10.47 -2.12 0.76
C SER A 219 9.13 -2.66 1.28
N ALA A 220 8.05 -2.40 0.52
CA ALA A 220 6.68 -2.75 0.85
C ALA A 220 6.19 -4.04 0.17
N TRP A 221 7.00 -4.70 -0.67
CA TRP A 221 6.54 -5.89 -1.39
C TRP A 221 6.38 -7.11 -0.51
N ALA A 222 7.15 -7.25 0.57
CA ALA A 222 7.10 -8.40 1.46
C ALA A 222 7.01 -9.74 0.69
N LEU A 223 5.89 -10.46 0.82
CA LEU A 223 5.64 -11.76 0.18
C LEU A 223 4.83 -11.66 -1.13
N THR A 224 4.60 -10.45 -1.67
CA THR A 224 3.77 -10.21 -2.87
C THR A 224 4.15 -11.14 -4.03
N TYR A 225 5.45 -11.30 -4.29
CA TYR A 225 5.99 -12.06 -5.41
C TYR A 225 6.79 -13.30 -4.98
N TRP A 226 6.57 -13.78 -3.75
CA TRP A 226 7.26 -14.95 -3.21
C TRP A 226 6.29 -16.10 -3.03
N ASN A 227 6.66 -17.30 -3.52
CA ASN A 227 5.81 -18.49 -3.47
C ASN A 227 4.39 -18.23 -4.01
N VAL A 228 4.30 -17.53 -5.15
CA VAL A 228 3.03 -17.19 -5.80
C VAL A 228 2.34 -18.49 -6.28
N PRO A 229 1.10 -18.76 -5.86
CA PRO A 229 0.36 -19.92 -6.35
C PRO A 229 0.21 -19.91 -7.87
N GLU A 230 0.21 -21.10 -8.47
CA GLU A 230 0.10 -21.25 -9.92
C GLU A 230 -1.14 -20.52 -10.48
N GLY A 231 -0.94 -19.81 -11.58
CA GLY A 231 -1.97 -19.03 -12.27
C GLY A 231 -2.15 -17.60 -11.76
N LEU A 232 -1.56 -17.23 -10.62
CA LEU A 232 -1.69 -15.88 -10.04
C LEU A 232 -0.49 -14.98 -10.40
N HIS A 233 -0.74 -13.67 -10.48
CA HIS A 233 0.30 -12.64 -10.69
C HIS A 233 1.05 -12.28 -9.40
N SER A 234 0.39 -12.47 -8.27
CA SER A 234 0.92 -12.19 -6.94
C SER A 234 0.28 -13.15 -5.94
N ARG A 235 0.87 -13.23 -4.75
CA ARG A 235 0.31 -13.99 -3.65
C ARG A 235 -0.88 -13.29 -2.99
N TYR A 236 -0.99 -11.96 -3.17
CA TYR A 236 -2.08 -11.17 -2.62
C TYR A 236 -3.34 -11.30 -3.48
N VAL A 237 -4.45 -11.60 -2.83
CA VAL A 237 -5.76 -11.72 -3.48
C VAL A 237 -6.75 -10.80 -2.79
N VAL A 238 -7.66 -10.19 -3.55
CA VAL A 238 -8.66 -9.25 -3.04
C VAL A 238 -10.06 -9.81 -3.29
N PRO A 239 -10.97 -9.78 -2.29
CA PRO A 239 -12.33 -10.25 -2.47
C PRO A 239 -13.10 -9.30 -3.39
N VAL A 240 -13.96 -9.88 -4.23
CA VAL A 240 -14.80 -9.15 -5.17
C VAL A 240 -16.26 -9.62 -5.10
N ASP A 241 -17.20 -8.78 -5.51
CA ASP A 241 -18.60 -9.17 -5.61
C ASP A 241 -18.90 -9.97 -6.91
N ALA A 242 -20.18 -10.24 -7.19
CA ALA A 242 -20.61 -10.97 -8.39
C ALA A 242 -20.31 -10.22 -9.71
N ASN A 243 -20.11 -8.91 -9.65
CA ASN A 243 -19.76 -8.04 -10.78
C ASN A 243 -18.24 -7.89 -10.95
N LEU A 244 -17.45 -8.47 -10.04
CA LEU A 244 -16.01 -8.27 -9.87
C LEU A 244 -15.63 -6.91 -9.25
N ASP A 245 -16.57 -6.20 -8.61
CA ASP A 245 -16.25 -4.97 -7.90
C ASP A 245 -15.46 -5.34 -6.63
N PRO A 246 -14.29 -4.72 -6.36
CA PRO A 246 -13.56 -4.95 -5.13
C PRO A 246 -14.39 -4.61 -3.89
N LEU A 247 -14.42 -5.51 -2.90
CA LEU A 247 -15.13 -5.23 -1.66
C LEU A 247 -14.44 -4.12 -0.87
N ARG A 248 -15.25 -3.26 -0.22
CA ARG A 248 -14.77 -2.05 0.48
C ARG A 248 -13.69 -2.33 1.53
N CYS A 249 -13.81 -3.44 2.26
CA CYS A 249 -12.87 -3.82 3.31
C CYS A 249 -11.46 -4.15 2.80
N ALA A 250 -11.30 -4.40 1.49
CA ALA A 250 -10.02 -4.61 0.83
C ALA A 250 -9.47 -3.32 0.17
N LEU A 251 -10.07 -2.16 0.45
CA LEU A 251 -9.64 -0.88 -0.08
C LEU A 251 -8.99 -0.03 1.01
N VAL A 252 -7.79 0.46 0.75
CA VAL A 252 -7.05 1.36 1.65
C VAL A 252 -6.91 2.74 1.02
N TRP A 253 -7.07 3.80 1.80
CA TRP A 253 -7.06 5.16 1.26
C TRP A 253 -5.64 5.70 1.21
N HIS A 254 -5.22 6.14 0.03
CA HIS A 254 -4.01 6.95 -0.13
C HIS A 254 -4.39 8.44 0.05
N SER A 255 -4.23 8.95 1.28
CA SER A 255 -4.79 10.24 1.71
C SER A 255 -4.15 11.46 1.06
N ALA A 256 -3.03 11.29 0.36
CA ALA A 256 -2.40 12.37 -0.37
C ALA A 256 -3.16 12.76 -1.66
N ASP A 257 -4.01 11.88 -2.19
CA ASP A 257 -4.83 12.09 -3.40
C ASP A 257 -4.05 12.64 -4.63
N ASN A 258 -2.72 12.43 -4.67
CA ASN A 258 -1.84 13.07 -5.63
C ASN A 258 -2.02 12.57 -7.08
N TYR A 259 -2.49 11.34 -7.29
CA TYR A 259 -2.58 10.73 -8.62
C TYR A 259 -3.89 11.04 -9.34
N SER A 260 -4.99 11.13 -8.62
CA SER A 260 -6.35 11.38 -9.11
C SER A 260 -6.62 12.87 -9.30
N ILE A 261 -5.88 13.73 -8.59
CA ILE A 261 -5.87 15.19 -8.79
C ILE A 261 -4.94 15.58 -9.95
N SER A 262 -3.79 14.90 -10.10
CA SER A 262 -2.84 15.26 -11.15
C SER A 262 -3.19 14.60 -12.49
N ASN A 263 -3.69 15.40 -13.44
CA ASN A 263 -3.80 14.98 -14.84
C ASN A 263 -2.44 14.70 -15.52
N GLN A 264 -1.32 14.79 -14.79
CA GLN A 264 0.04 14.74 -15.36
C GLN A 264 0.57 13.31 -15.54
N TYR A 265 -0.09 12.32 -14.95
CA TYR A 265 0.30 10.93 -15.02
C TYR A 265 -0.85 10.08 -15.57
N SER A 266 -0.53 8.95 -16.20
CA SER A 266 -1.57 8.02 -16.68
C SER A 266 -2.28 7.27 -15.53
N PHE A 267 -1.79 7.45 -14.30
CA PHE A 267 -2.34 6.95 -13.04
C PHE A 267 -3.60 7.73 -12.62
N GLY A 268 -4.39 7.20 -11.70
CA GLY A 268 -5.57 7.90 -11.17
C GLY A 268 -6.74 8.04 -12.16
N THR A 269 -6.74 7.29 -13.27
CA THR A 269 -7.73 7.43 -14.35
C THR A 269 -8.74 6.29 -14.46
N VAL A 270 -8.61 5.26 -13.61
CA VAL A 270 -9.53 4.11 -13.56
C VAL A 270 -10.35 4.20 -12.27
N ARG A 271 -11.67 4.09 -12.36
CA ARG A 271 -12.53 4.01 -11.16
C ARG A 271 -12.30 2.66 -10.47
N MET A 272 -12.38 2.64 -9.14
CA MET A 272 -12.15 1.39 -8.38
C MET A 272 -13.09 0.25 -8.80
N ALA A 273 -14.37 0.55 -9.05
CA ALA A 273 -15.36 -0.44 -9.52
C ALA A 273 -15.08 -0.96 -10.94
N ASP A 274 -14.25 -0.26 -11.73
CA ASP A 274 -13.98 -0.64 -13.12
C ASP A 274 -12.67 -1.45 -13.29
N ILE A 275 -11.89 -1.63 -12.22
CA ILE A 275 -10.55 -2.25 -12.31
C ILE A 275 -10.63 -3.64 -12.91
N PHE A 276 -11.52 -4.47 -12.39
CA PHE A 276 -11.66 -5.87 -12.80
C PHE A 276 -12.81 -6.02 -13.78
N ARG A 277 -12.54 -6.67 -14.91
CA ARG A 277 -13.56 -6.93 -15.93
C ARG A 277 -13.56 -8.39 -16.31
N LYS A 278 -14.76 -8.96 -16.45
CA LYS A 278 -14.92 -10.31 -17.01
C LYS A 278 -14.40 -10.32 -18.45
N GLY A 279 -13.75 -11.42 -18.82
CA GLY A 279 -13.33 -11.66 -20.20
C GLY A 279 -14.48 -11.54 -21.20
N GLY A 280 -14.17 -11.03 -22.39
CA GLY A 280 -15.15 -10.88 -23.47
C GLY A 280 -14.73 -9.85 -24.51
N ILE A 281 -15.47 -9.82 -25.63
CA ILE A 281 -15.23 -8.89 -26.73
C ILE A 281 -15.37 -7.45 -26.24
N THR A 282 -16.43 -7.15 -25.46
CA THR A 282 -16.67 -5.81 -24.91
C THR A 282 -15.51 -5.33 -24.04
N ALA A 283 -15.04 -6.15 -23.08
CA ALA A 283 -13.92 -5.79 -22.23
C ALA A 283 -12.62 -5.54 -23.03
N THR A 284 -12.41 -6.31 -24.10
CA THR A 284 -11.27 -6.14 -25.00
C THR A 284 -11.35 -4.83 -25.77
N VAL A 285 -12.52 -4.51 -26.31
CA VAL A 285 -12.77 -3.25 -27.04
C VAL A 285 -12.62 -2.05 -26.09
N ASP A 286 -13.21 -2.11 -24.89
CA ASP A 286 -13.10 -1.05 -23.89
C ASP A 286 -11.65 -0.80 -23.47
N GLN A 287 -10.87 -1.87 -23.30
CA GLN A 287 -9.45 -1.76 -22.99
C GLN A 287 -8.65 -1.11 -24.13
N LEU A 288 -8.99 -1.42 -25.40
CA LEU A 288 -8.37 -0.77 -26.56
C LEU A 288 -8.73 0.71 -26.65
N LEU A 289 -10.01 1.05 -26.45
CA LEU A 289 -10.48 2.44 -26.42
C LEU A 289 -9.84 3.23 -25.27
N TRP A 290 -9.74 2.62 -24.10
CA TRP A 290 -9.03 3.21 -22.95
C TRP A 290 -7.56 3.46 -23.30
N LYS A 291 -6.86 2.48 -23.88
CA LYS A 291 -5.44 2.61 -24.29
C LYS A 291 -5.25 3.74 -25.31
N ALA A 292 -6.15 3.86 -26.29
CA ALA A 292 -6.11 4.94 -27.27
C ALA A 292 -6.33 6.33 -26.61
N SER A 293 -7.28 6.41 -25.68
CA SER A 293 -7.55 7.63 -24.91
C SER A 293 -6.36 8.01 -24.01
N ALA A 294 -5.78 7.05 -23.30
CA ALA A 294 -4.60 7.23 -22.46
C ALA A 294 -3.35 7.63 -23.27
N PHE A 295 -3.20 7.11 -24.49
CA PHE A 295 -2.14 7.53 -25.41
C PHE A 295 -2.30 8.99 -25.84
N ARG A 296 -3.52 9.41 -26.21
CA ARG A 296 -3.82 10.82 -26.54
C ARG A 296 -3.53 11.75 -25.37
N ARG A 297 -3.94 11.40 -24.14
CA ARG A 297 -3.61 12.17 -22.93
C ARG A 297 -2.10 12.34 -22.75
N ARG A 298 -1.34 11.24 -22.81
CA ARG A 298 0.13 11.27 -22.68
C ARG A 298 0.82 12.17 -23.70
N ILE A 299 0.34 12.19 -24.94
CA ILE A 299 0.85 13.11 -25.96
C ILE A 299 0.56 14.56 -25.58
N GLY A 300 -0.69 14.86 -25.18
CA GLY A 300 -1.09 16.18 -24.70
C GLY A 300 -0.20 16.67 -23.54
N ASP A 301 -0.04 15.84 -22.51
CA ASP A 301 0.78 16.18 -21.33
C ASP A 301 2.25 16.38 -21.68
N LYS A 302 2.78 15.62 -22.64
CA LYS A 302 4.15 15.81 -23.14
C LYS A 302 4.30 17.16 -23.84
N ILE A 303 3.34 17.52 -24.70
CA ILE A 303 3.36 18.80 -25.42
C ILE A 303 3.31 19.96 -24.44
N GLU A 304 2.39 19.93 -23.46
CA GLU A 304 2.26 21.02 -22.47
C GLU A 304 3.51 21.13 -21.58
N ARG A 305 4.11 20.00 -21.17
CA ARG A 305 5.39 20.03 -20.43
C ARG A 305 6.52 20.65 -21.23
N GLU A 306 6.65 20.32 -22.51
CA GLU A 306 7.69 20.90 -23.37
C GLU A 306 7.45 22.40 -23.63
N LYS A 307 6.19 22.84 -23.79
CA LYS A 307 5.85 24.27 -23.85
C LYS A 307 6.25 25.01 -22.56
N ALA A 308 5.91 24.45 -21.40
CA ALA A 308 6.24 25.05 -20.10
C ALA A 308 7.77 25.16 -19.88
N LYS A 309 8.53 24.14 -20.28
CA LYS A 309 10.01 24.18 -20.23
C LYS A 309 10.57 25.30 -21.11
N ARG A 310 10.09 25.44 -22.36
CA ARG A 310 10.52 26.50 -23.28
C ARG A 310 10.22 27.89 -22.74
N LEU A 311 9.04 28.09 -22.16
CA LEU A 311 8.65 29.37 -21.55
C LEU A 311 9.50 29.72 -20.32
N LYS A 312 9.87 28.71 -19.51
CA LYS A 312 10.76 28.91 -18.37
C LYS A 312 12.19 29.23 -18.80
N ALA A 313 12.66 28.63 -19.89
CA ALA A 313 13.97 28.90 -20.46
C ALA A 313 14.06 30.33 -21.04
N SER A 314 13.02 30.79 -21.75
CA SER A 314 13.00 32.16 -22.29
C SER A 314 12.96 33.23 -21.20
N ARG A 315 12.27 32.98 -20.09
CA ARG A 315 12.25 33.89 -18.91
C ARG A 315 13.56 33.96 -18.13
N LYS A 316 14.48 32.99 -18.30
CA LYS A 316 15.80 33.02 -17.66
C LYS A 316 16.87 33.68 -18.54
N ALA A 317 16.57 33.93 -19.80
CA ALA A 317 17.49 34.52 -20.78
C ALA A 317 17.31 36.05 -20.94
N VAL A 318 16.36 36.63 -20.19
CA VAL A 318 16.08 38.07 -20.07
C VAL A 318 16.46 38.50 -18.67
#